data_AF-A0AAJ6P1Q9-F1
#
_entry.id   AF-A0AAJ6P1Q9-F1
#
_cell.length_a   1.000
_cell.length_b   1.000
_cell.length_c   1.000
_cell.angle_alpha   90.00
_cell.angle_beta   90.00
_cell.angle_gamma   90.00
#
_symmetry.space_group_name_H-M   'P 1'
#
loop_
_entity.id
_entity.type
_entity.pdbx_description
1 polymer ?
#
loop_
_entity_poly.entity_id
_entity_poly.type
_entity_poly.pdbx_seq_one_letter_code
_entity_poly.pdbx_strand_id
1 'polypeptide(L)'
;MIMVWGGVFLSVSKSFHHLKWLIGIFVIEKSIYGCMWINWLIHHNLSDVYQEDIMAGIFYSIYGINDWLFGLFFFLVFSYLIKSKK
;
A
#
# COMPACT_ATOMS: atom_id res chain seq x y z
N MET A 1 -6.91 7.08 8.45
CA MET A 1 -7.16 6.76 7.03
C MET A 1 -7.02 5.27 6.71
N ILE A 2 -5.99 4.57 7.22
CA ILE A 2 -5.74 3.14 6.96
C ILE A 2 -6.96 2.22 7.15
N MET A 3 -7.63 2.29 8.29
CA MET A 3 -8.79 1.42 8.55
C MET A 3 -9.98 1.73 7.63
N VAL A 4 -10.14 3.00 7.24
CA VAL A 4 -11.20 3.43 6.33
C VAL A 4 -10.97 2.85 4.93
N TRP A 5 -9.72 2.84 4.46
CA TRP A 5 -9.36 2.18 3.20
C TRP A 5 -9.61 0.67 3.22
N GLY A 6 -9.31 0.00 4.34
CA GLY A 6 -9.69 -1.41 4.54
C GLY A 6 -11.19 -1.64 4.37
N GLY A 7 -12.01 -0.75 4.93
CA GLY A 7 -13.47 -0.77 4.75
C GLY A 7 -13.90 -0.58 3.28
N VAL A 8 -13.25 0.30 2.53
CA VAL A 8 -13.50 0.46 1.09
C VAL A 8 -13.22 -0.84 0.36
N PHE A 9 -12.07 -1.48 0.59
CA PHE A 9 -11.73 -2.75 -0.06
C PHE A 9 -12.71 -3.87 0.28
N LEU A 10 -13.16 -3.94 1.55
CA LEU A 10 -14.19 -4.87 1.97
C LEU A 10 -15.52 -4.61 1.24
N SER A 11 -15.92 -3.35 1.08
CA SER A 11 -17.17 -2.98 0.42
C SER A 11 -17.19 -3.37 -1.07
N VAL A 12 -16.05 -3.27 -1.75
CA VAL A 12 -15.92 -3.59 -3.19
C VAL A 12 -15.46 -5.02 -3.46
N SER A 13 -15.20 -5.81 -2.40
CA SER A 13 -14.62 -7.15 -2.49
C SER A 13 -15.42 -8.13 -3.36
N LYS A 14 -16.75 -7.99 -3.43
CA LYS A 14 -17.60 -8.85 -4.27
C LYS A 14 -17.67 -8.41 -5.74
N SER A 15 -17.38 -7.15 -6.03
CA SER A 15 -17.50 -6.54 -7.37
C SER A 15 -16.15 -6.18 -7.99
N PHE A 16 -15.04 -6.64 -7.41
CA PHE A 16 -13.68 -6.26 -7.82
C PHE A 16 -13.38 -6.60 -9.30
N HIS A 17 -14.02 -7.63 -9.86
CA HIS A 17 -13.87 -8.03 -11.26
C HIS A 17 -14.22 -6.91 -12.25
N HIS A 18 -15.16 -6.03 -11.91
CA HIS A 18 -15.56 -4.90 -12.76
C HIS A 18 -14.69 -3.66 -12.56
N LEU A 19 -13.88 -3.64 -11.50
CA LEU A 19 -13.15 -2.46 -11.01
C LEU A 19 -11.64 -2.53 -11.30
N LYS A 20 -11.25 -3.17 -12.40
CA LYS A 20 -9.82 -3.34 -12.76
C LYS A 20 -9.02 -2.03 -12.74
N TRP A 21 -9.57 -0.94 -13.28
CA TRP A 21 -8.87 0.35 -13.32
C TRP A 21 -8.71 0.98 -11.93
N LEU A 22 -9.70 0.80 -11.06
CA LEU A 22 -9.59 1.24 -9.66
C LEU A 22 -8.46 0.47 -8.97
N ILE A 23 -8.37 -0.85 -9.16
CA ILE A 23 -7.28 -1.66 -8.61
C ILE A 23 -5.92 -1.20 -9.16
N GLY A 24 -5.84 -0.88 -10.46
CA GLY A 24 -4.62 -0.34 -11.07
C GLY A 24 -4.16 0.98 -10.46
N ILE A 25 -5.09 1.88 -10.12
CA ILE A 25 -4.76 3.14 -9.43
C ILE A 25 -4.17 2.85 -8.04
N PHE A 26 -4.70 1.87 -7.30
CA PHE A 26 -4.13 1.47 -6.01
C PHE A 26 -2.71 0.93 -6.11
N VAL A 27 -2.37 0.22 -7.20
CA VAL A 27 -0.99 -0.20 -7.44
C VAL A 27 -0.06 1.00 -7.52
N ILE A 28 -0.46 2.03 -8.28
CA ILE A 28 0.34 3.25 -8.45
C ILE A 28 0.47 3.98 -7.11
N GLU A 29 -0.64 4.20 -6.41
CA GLU A 29 -0.66 4.85 -5.09
C GLU A 29 0.28 4.16 -4.10
N LYS A 30 0.14 2.83 -3.95
CA LYS A 30 0.95 2.03 -3.01
C LYS A 30 2.43 2.00 -3.39
N SER A 31 2.73 2.00 -4.68
CA SER A 31 4.12 2.08 -5.16
C SER A 31 4.75 3.43 -4.82
N ILE A 32 4.01 4.53 -4.97
CA ILE A 32 4.50 5.87 -4.60
C ILE A 32 4.77 5.95 -3.10
N TYR A 33 3.87 5.43 -2.26
CA TYR A 33 4.08 5.39 -0.81
C TYR A 33 5.27 4.52 -0.41
N GLY A 34 5.40 3.33 -1.00
CA GLY A 34 6.54 2.45 -0.78
C GLY A 34 7.88 3.10 -1.19
N CYS A 35 7.92 3.78 -2.34
CA CYS A 35 9.11 4.51 -2.80
C CYS A 35 9.45 5.71 -1.91
N MET A 36 8.46 6.50 -1.50
CA MET A 36 8.68 7.63 -0.60
C MET A 36 9.16 7.17 0.78
N TRP A 37 8.64 6.05 1.26
CA TRP A 37 9.10 5.43 2.50
C TRP A 37 10.57 5.01 2.41
N ILE A 38 10.96 4.29 1.34
CA ILE A 38 12.37 3.93 1.11
C ILE A 38 13.25 5.18 1.02
N ASN A 39 12.81 6.19 0.27
CA ASN A 39 13.54 7.44 0.14
C ASN A 39 13.72 8.11 1.51
N TRP A 40 12.69 8.11 2.35
CA TRP A 40 12.78 8.66 3.70
C TRP A 40 13.75 7.86 4.57
N LEU A 41 13.71 6.52 4.52
CA LEU A 41 14.63 5.64 5.24
C LEU A 41 16.11 5.85 4.88
N ILE A 42 16.40 6.20 3.62
CA ILE A 42 17.77 6.45 3.16
C ILE A 42 18.30 7.79 3.67
N HIS A 43 17.42 8.79 3.83
CA HIS A 43 17.80 10.16 4.18
C HIS A 43 17.64 10.52 5.65
N HIS A 44 16.93 9.70 6.44
CA HIS A 44 16.61 9.97 7.84
C HIS A 44 16.92 8.76 8.72
N ASN A 45 17.27 9.02 9.98
CA ASN A 45 17.50 7.96 10.95
C ASN A 45 16.22 7.58 11.67
N LEU A 46 15.90 6.29 11.65
CA LEU A 46 14.78 5.76 12.43
C LEU A 46 14.96 5.98 13.94
N SER A 47 16.20 5.92 14.42
CA SER A 47 16.51 6.05 15.86
C SER A 47 16.02 7.38 16.42
N ASP A 48 16.12 8.46 15.65
CA ASP A 48 15.71 9.79 16.09
C ASP A 48 14.18 9.84 16.25
N VAL A 49 13.44 9.19 15.36
CA VAL A 49 11.98 9.07 15.47
C VAL A 49 11.56 8.21 16.65
N TYR A 50 12.28 7.13 16.93
CA TYR A 50 12.02 6.28 18.11
C TYR A 50 12.28 7.00 19.45
N GLN A 51 13.23 7.93 19.48
CA GLN A 51 13.53 8.72 20.67
C GLN A 51 12.45 9.76 20.96
N GLU A 52 11.86 10.36 19.92
CA GLU A 52 10.78 11.34 20.04
C GLU A 52 9.42 10.67 20.27
N ASP A 53 9.08 9.64 19.48
CA ASP A 53 7.80 8.93 19.55
C ASP A 53 7.94 7.46 19.12
N ILE A 54 7.79 6.56 20.10
CA ILE A 54 7.85 5.11 19.90
C ILE A 54 6.78 4.63 18.91
N MET A 55 5.56 5.17 18.96
CA MET A 55 4.46 4.77 18.09
C MET A 55 4.75 5.18 16.64
N ALA A 56 5.29 6.38 16.43
CA ALA A 56 5.75 6.83 15.13
C ALA A 56 6.91 5.98 14.60
N GLY A 57 7.86 5.60 15.47
CA GLY A 57 8.97 4.71 15.11
C GLY A 57 8.50 3.33 14.65
N ILE A 58 7.54 2.72 15.35
CA ILE A 58 6.92 1.45 14.95
C ILE A 58 6.20 1.60 13.60
N PHE A 59 5.46 2.70 13.43
CA PHE A 59 4.77 2.98 12.18
C PHE A 59 5.74 3.09 11.01
N TYR A 60 6.80 3.89 11.14
CA TYR A 60 7.84 4.00 10.11
C TYR A 60 8.64 2.72 9.89
N SER A 61 8.71 1.81 10.85
CA SER A 61 9.41 0.53 10.67
C SER A 61 8.63 -0.47 9.82
N ILE A 62 7.32 -0.57 10.04
CA ILE A 62 6.51 -1.70 9.54
C ILE A 62 5.61 -1.28 8.39
N TYR A 63 5.14 -0.02 8.39
CA TYR A 63 4.05 0.39 7.53
C TYR A 63 4.43 0.45 6.04
N GLY A 64 5.66 0.82 5.71
CA GLY A 64 6.08 0.82 4.31
C GLY A 64 6.22 -0.57 3.69
N ILE A 65 6.60 -1.57 4.50
CA ILE A 65 6.58 -2.99 4.06
C ILE A 65 5.15 -3.40 3.74
N ASN A 66 4.19 -2.99 4.57
CA ASN A 66 2.79 -3.26 4.36
C ASN A 66 2.28 -2.65 3.04
N ASP A 67 2.66 -1.40 2.73
CA ASP A 67 2.29 -0.78 1.45
C ASP A 67 2.89 -1.52 0.23
N TRP A 68 4.12 -2.02 0.33
CA TRP A 68 4.72 -2.87 -0.72
C TRP A 68 3.97 -4.19 -0.92
N LEU A 69 3.63 -4.88 0.17
CA LEU A 69 2.87 -6.13 0.11
C LEU A 69 1.49 -5.94 -0.52
N PHE A 70 0.77 -4.90 -0.09
CA PHE A 70 -0.53 -4.57 -0.67
C PHE A 70 -0.42 -4.10 -2.13
N GLY A 71 0.60 -3.31 -2.47
CA GLY A 71 0.88 -2.91 -3.85
C GLY A 71 1.11 -4.11 -4.77
N LEU A 72 1.93 -5.08 -4.33
CA LEU A 72 2.15 -6.33 -5.05
C LEU A 72 0.87 -7.16 -5.19
N PHE A 73 0.08 -7.28 -4.11
CA PHE A 73 -1.20 -7.96 -4.15
C PHE A 73 -2.15 -7.34 -5.18
N PHE A 74 -2.32 -6.02 -5.16
CA PHE A 74 -3.17 -5.32 -6.14
C PHE A 74 -2.63 -5.47 -7.56
N PHE A 75 -1.31 -5.50 -7.75
CA PHE A 75 -0.69 -5.70 -9.05
C PHE A 75 -0.98 -7.09 -9.61
N LEU A 76 -0.92 -8.12 -8.77
CA LEU A 76 -1.28 -9.50 -9.15
C LEU A 76 -2.75 -9.59 -9.55
N VAL A 77 -3.65 -9.02 -8.75
CA VAL A 77 -5.09 -8.99 -9.04
C VAL A 77 -5.37 -8.22 -10.33
N PHE A 78 -4.74 -7.07 -10.53
CA PHE A 78 -4.87 -6.27 -11.75
C PHE A 78 -4.41 -7.04 -12.99
N SER A 79 -3.25 -7.70 -12.90
CA SER A 79 -2.70 -8.53 -13.97
C SER A 79 -3.61 -9.71 -14.33
N TYR A 80 -4.19 -10.35 -13.31
CA TYR A 80 -5.17 -11.41 -13.49
C TYR A 80 -6.43 -10.92 -14.22
N LEU A 81 -6.99 -9.79 -13.81
CA LEU A 81 -8.20 -9.22 -14.42
C LEU A 81 -7.98 -8.71 -15.84
N ILE A 82 -6.78 -8.24 -16.18
CA ILE A 82 -6.43 -7.87 -17.56
C ILE A 82 -6.38 -9.12 -18.44
N LYS A 83 -5.72 -10.19 -17.97
CA LYS A 83 -5.57 -11.44 -18.73
C LYS A 83 -6.90 -12.18 -18.92
N SER A 84 -7.79 -12.16 -17.92
CA SER A 84 -9.10 -12.82 -17.97
C SER A 84 -10.12 -12.17 -18.91
N LYS A 85 -9.84 -10.98 -19.46
CA LYS A 85 -10.73 -10.27 -20.40
C LYS A 85 -10.34 -10.47 -21.88
N LYS A 86 -9.39 -11.39 -22.14
CA LYS A 86 -9.09 -11.93 -23.47
C LYS A 86 -9.91 -13.19 -23.69
#